data_AF-A0A143ZQQ2-F1
#
_entry.id   AF-A0A143ZQQ2-F1
#
_cell.length_a   1.000
_cell.length_b   1.000
_cell.length_c   1.000
_cell.angle_alpha   90.00
_cell.angle_beta   90.00
_cell.angle_gamma   90.00
#
_symmetry.space_group_name_H-M   'P 1'
#
loop_
_entity.id
_entity.type
_entity.pdbx_description
1 polymer ?
#
loop_
_entity_poly.entity_id
_entity_poly.type
_entity_poly.pdbx_seq_one_letter_code
_entity_poly.pdbx_strand_id
1 'polypeptide(L)' 'MFCENCFCIYWVTGRCSLDEVALDIQGTCRQCIYVDLEEEVLKQYREKFLERYNQEL' A
#
# COMPACT_ATOMS: atom_id res chain seq x y z
N MET A 1 -0.79 -14.87 -14.88
CA MET A 1 0.38 -13.97 -15.06
C MET A 1 0.76 -13.45 -13.68
N PHE A 2 2.04 -13.48 -13.30
CA PHE A 2 2.49 -13.07 -11.97
C PHE A 2 2.72 -11.56 -11.88
N CYS A 3 2.56 -10.98 -10.69
CA CYS A 3 2.82 -9.58 -10.43
C CYS A 3 4.33 -9.29 -10.32
N GLU A 4 4.88 -8.52 -11.26
CA GLU A 4 6.28 -8.08 -11.27
C GLU A 4 6.48 -6.71 -10.59
N ASN A 5 5.46 -6.20 -9.89
CA ASN A 5 5.55 -4.91 -9.21
C ASN A 5 6.41 -5.03 -7.93
N CYS A 6 7.65 -4.53 -7.99
CA CYS A 6 8.58 -4.46 -6.86
C CYS A 6 8.11 -3.59 -5.69
N PHE A 7 7.06 -2.78 -5.89
CA PHE A 7 6.43 -1.97 -4.85
C PHE A 7 5.13 -2.61 -4.31
N CYS A 8 4.87 -3.88 -4.64
CA CYS A 8 3.74 -4.63 -4.10
C CYS A 8 3.83 -4.72 -2.56
N ILE A 9 2.76 -4.37 -1.86
CA ILE A 9 2.72 -4.45 -0.38
C ILE A 9 2.80 -5.90 0.15
N TYR A 10 2.52 -6.88 -0.71
CA TYR A 10 2.64 -8.31 -0.43
C TYR A 10 3.98 -8.89 -0.91
N TRP A 11 5.04 -8.06 -1.00
CA TRP A 11 6.35 -8.51 -1.41
C TRP A 11 7.01 -9.38 -0.34
N VAL A 12 7.30 -10.64 -0.69
CA VAL A 12 7.96 -11.60 0.19
C VAL A 12 9.05 -12.30 -0.60
N THR A 13 10.28 -12.33 -0.07
CA THR A 13 11.40 -13.09 -0.64
C THR A 13 11.71 -12.79 -2.12
N GLY A 14 11.63 -11.52 -2.53
CA GLY A 14 11.99 -11.09 -3.89
C GLY A 14 10.89 -11.24 -4.94
N ARG A 15 9.64 -11.48 -4.51
CA ARG A 15 8.47 -11.51 -5.40
C ARG A 15 7.20 -11.04 -4.67
N CYS A 16 6.24 -10.51 -5.39
CA CYS A 16 4.90 -10.24 -4.86
C CYS A 16 4.16 -11.59 -4.66
N SER A 17 3.58 -11.82 -3.48
CA SER A 17 2.91 -13.09 -3.15
C SER A 17 1.47 -13.19 -3.68
N LEU A 18 0.99 -12.18 -4.41
CA LEU A 18 -0.26 -12.28 -5.16
C LEU A 18 -0.04 -13.14 -6.41
N ASP A 19 -0.64 -14.33 -6.40
CA ASP A 19 -0.52 -15.32 -7.49
C ASP A 19 -1.05 -14.79 -8.84
N GLU A 20 -2.02 -13.87 -8.81
CA GLU A 20 -2.56 -13.22 -10.00
C GLU A 20 -3.01 -11.79 -9.68
N VAL A 21 -2.45 -10.81 -10.38
CA VAL A 21 -2.96 -9.43 -10.37
C VAL A 21 -3.65 -9.21 -11.71
N ALA A 22 -4.98 -9.15 -11.69
CA ALA A 22 -5.75 -8.83 -12.87
C ALA A 22 -5.51 -7.35 -13.23
N LEU A 23 -4.88 -7.07 -14.37
CA LEU A 23 -4.66 -5.71 -14.87
C LEU A 23 -5.72 -5.34 -15.92
N ASP A 24 -6.13 -4.08 -15.98
CA ASP A 24 -6.95 -3.54 -17.07
C ASP A 24 -6.12 -3.29 -18.33
N ILE A 25 -6.77 -2.80 -19.40
CA ILE A 25 -6.11 -2.56 -20.70
C ILE A 25 -5.04 -1.46 -20.64
N GLN A 26 -4.96 -0.71 -19.55
CA GLN A 26 -3.98 0.35 -19.33
C GLN A 26 -2.86 -0.08 -18.37
N GLY A 27 -2.87 -1.34 -17.90
CA GLY A 27 -1.89 -1.86 -16.95
C GLY A 27 -2.18 -1.52 -15.49
N THR A 28 -3.40 -1.08 -15.15
CA THR A 28 -3.82 -0.78 -13.78
C THR A 28 -4.43 -1.99 -13.10
N CYS A 29 -4.16 -2.22 -11.82
CA CYS A 29 -4.78 -3.30 -11.05
C CYS A 29 -6.32 -3.17 -11.02
N ARG A 30 -7.04 -4.18 -11.49
CA ARG A 30 -8.51 -4.28 -11.41
C ARG A 30 -8.99 -4.56 -9.99
N GLN A 31 -8.14 -5.16 -9.17
CA GLN A 31 -8.42 -5.42 -7.75
C GLN A 31 -7.56 -4.48 -6.92
N CYS A 32 -8.16 -3.39 -6.44
CA CYS A 32 -7.59 -2.57 -5.38
C CYS A 32 -7.77 -3.33 -4.07
N ILE A 33 -6.67 -3.78 -3.47
CA ILE A 33 -6.73 -4.33 -2.12
C ILE A 33 -6.76 -3.15 -1.16
N TYR A 34 -7.94 -2.87 -0.63
CA TYR A 34 -8.10 -1.94 0.48
C TYR A 34 -7.55 -2.63 1.72
N VAL A 35 -6.38 -2.20 2.17
CA VAL A 35 -5.85 -2.62 3.47
C VAL A 35 -6.60 -1.80 4.52
N ASP A 36 -7.51 -2.43 5.24
CA ASP A 36 -8.06 -1.85 6.45
C ASP A 36 -6.94 -1.82 7.50
N LEU A 37 -6.49 -0.61 7.82
CA LEU A 37 -5.59 -0.35 8.94
C LEU A 37 -6.43 -0.13 10.18
N GLU A 38 -6.02 -0.72 11.30
CA GLU A 38 -6.66 -0.49 12.60
C GLU A 38 -6.67 1.01 12.93
N GLU A 39 -7.78 1.50 13.49
CA GLU A 39 -7.99 2.93 13.76
C GLU A 39 -6.93 3.47 14.74
N GLU A 40 -6.46 2.65 15.67
CA GLU A 40 -5.36 2.96 16.58
C GLU A 40 -4.06 3.26 15.84
N VAL A 41 -3.75 2.50 14.78
CA VAL A 41 -2.56 2.73 13.94
C VAL A 41 -2.73 4.02 13.15
N LEU A 42 -3.91 4.22 12.53
CA LEU A 42 -4.21 5.43 11.78
C LEU A 42 -4.09 6.68 12.65
N LYS A 43 -4.60 6.63 13.88
CA LYS A 43 -4.51 7.73 14.85
C LYS A 43 -3.05 8.11 15.15
N GLN A 44 -2.19 7.13 15.42
CA GLN A 44 -0.77 7.38 15.71
C GLN A 44 -0.06 8.08 14.53
N TYR A 45 -0.34 7.67 13.28
CA TYR A 45 0.26 8.31 12.13
C TYR A 45 -0.28 9.73 11.91
N ARG A 46 -1.59 9.96 12.09
CA ARG A 46 -2.17 11.31 11.99
C ARG A 46 -1.55 12.28 13.00
N GLU A 47 -1.38 11.84 14.25
CA GLU A 47 -0.72 12.63 15.30
C GLU A 47 0.73 12.98 14.92
N LYS A 48 1.53 12.00 14.47
CA LYS A 48 2.92 12.23 14.02
C LYS A 48 3.01 13.22 12.86
N PHE A 49 2.11 13.13 11.89
CA PHE A 49 2.09 14.05 10.75
C PHE A 49 1.71 15.47 11.16
N LEU A 50 0.74 15.62 12.07
CA LEU A 50 0.36 16.93 12.61
C LEU A 50 1.49 17.56 13.42
N GLU A 51 2.17 16.79 14.27
CA GLU A 51 3.34 17.27 15.02
C GLU A 51 4.44 17.77 14.08
N ARG A 52 4.76 16.98 13.04
CA ARG A 52 5.77 17.37 12.05
C ARG A 52 5.37 18.65 11.31
N TYR A 53 4.12 18.74 10.86
CA TYR A 53 3.64 19.93 10.15
C TYR A 53 3.72 21.19 11.02
N ASN A 54 3.38 21.08 12.31
CA ASN A 54 3.45 22.20 13.24
C ASN A 54 4.89 22.59 13.62
N GLN A 55 5.87 21.69 13.46
CA GLN A 55 7.29 22.01 13.62
C GLN A 55 7.90 22.70 12.39
N GLU A 56 7.28 22.54 11.23
CA GLU A 56 7.72 23.15 9.95
C GLU A 56 7.09 24.55 9.71
N LEU A 57 6.17 25.00 10.59
CA LEU A 57 5.56 26.35 10.63
C LEU A 57 6.22 27.26 11.67
#